data_AF-I8AM55-F1
#
_entry.id   AF-I8AM55-F1
#
_cell.length_a   1.000
_cell.length_b   1.000
_cell.length_c   1.000
_cell.angle_alpha   90.00
_cell.angle_beta   90.00
_cell.angle_gamma   90.00
#
_symmetry.space_group_name_H-M   'P 1'
#
loop_
_entity.id
_entity.type
_entity.pdbx_description
1 polymer ?
#
loop_
_entity_poly.entity_id
_entity_poly.type
_entity_poly.pdbx_seq_one_letter_code
_entity_poly.pdbx_strand_id
1 'polypeptide(L)' 'MKRKLIRDPLVVSLLTMIALYSIGFLWNLDFLHWHFHLQTSEPFQLNINASYGPFIAGIVAGFITERILKKRYDRLTA' A
#
# COMPACT_ATOMS: atom_id res chain seq x y z
N MET A 1 -8.22 10.62 21.03
CA MET A 1 -7.04 10.87 20.15
C MET A 1 -6.39 9.61 19.56
N LYS A 2 -6.32 8.47 20.27
CA LYS A 2 -5.69 7.22 19.77
C LYS A 2 -6.22 6.70 18.41
N ARG A 3 -7.51 6.89 18.09
CA ARG A 3 -8.09 6.46 16.80
C ARG A 3 -7.50 7.18 15.58
N LYS A 4 -7.13 8.47 15.69
CA LYS A 4 -6.50 9.22 14.58
C LYS A 4 -5.06 8.76 14.34
N LEU A 5 -4.34 8.45 15.43
CA LEU A 5 -2.96 7.96 15.40
C LEU A 5 -2.79 6.64 14.63
N ILE A 6 -3.85 5.82 14.55
CA ILE A 6 -3.86 4.53 13.84
C ILE A 6 -4.54 4.67 12.48
N ARG A 7 -5.62 5.46 12.38
CA ARG A 7 -6.36 5.62 11.12
C ARG A 7 -5.56 6.34 10.05
N ASP A 8 -4.85 7.41 10.41
CA ASP A 8 -4.16 8.24 9.43
C ASP A 8 -2.99 7.48 8.75
N PRO A 9 -2.13 6.73 9.50
CA PRO A 9 -1.12 5.86 8.89
C PRO A 9 -1.69 4.76 7.98
N LEU A 10 -2.83 4.19 8.37
CA LEU A 10 -3.46 3.07 7.66
C LEU A 10 -4.08 3.55 6.34
N VAL A 11 -4.71 4.73 6.35
CA VAL A 11 -5.21 5.39 5.14
C VAL A 11 -4.07 5.77 4.21
N VAL A 12 -2.96 6.30 4.74
CA VAL A 12 -1.78 6.63 3.91
C VAL A 12 -1.20 5.37 3.27
N SER A 13 -1.03 4.28 4.04
CA SER A 13 -0.56 3.00 3.50
C SER A 13 -1.43 2.51 2.34
N LEU A 14 -2.75 2.51 2.55
CA LEU A 14 -3.72 2.06 1.54
C LEU A 14 -3.67 2.94 0.28
N LEU A 15 -3.63 4.27 0.45
CA LEU A 15 -3.55 5.22 -0.67
C LEU A 15 -2.25 5.06 -1.46
N THR A 16 -1.13 4.85 -0.76
CA THR A 16 0.17 4.68 -1.43
C THR A 16 0.18 3.40 -2.24
N MET A 17 -0.36 2.30 -1.70
CA MET A 17 -0.56 1.06 -2.44
C MET A 17 -1.42 1.27 -3.69
N ILE A 18 -2.60 1.87 -3.54
CA ILE A 18 -3.52 2.11 -4.66
C ILE A 18 -2.84 2.96 -5.74
N ALA A 19 -2.18 4.05 -5.36
CA ALA A 19 -1.50 4.94 -6.30
C ALA A 19 -0.38 4.21 -7.06
N LEU A 20 0.46 3.44 -6.37
CA LEU A 20 1.52 2.67 -7.01
C LEU A 20 0.96 1.60 -7.94
N TYR A 21 -0.10 0.88 -7.54
CA TYR A 21 -0.78 -0.07 -8.42
C TYR A 21 -1.37 0.61 -9.66
N SER A 22 -2.03 1.76 -9.50
CA SER A 22 -2.59 2.52 -10.62
C SER A 22 -1.51 3.04 -11.56
N ILE A 23 -0.39 3.54 -11.04
CA ILE A 23 0.75 4.01 -11.85
C ILE A 23 1.39 2.84 -12.59
N GLY A 24 1.61 1.72 -11.89
CA GLY A 24 2.09 0.48 -12.50
C GLY A 24 1.19 0.07 -13.66
N PHE A 25 -0.13 0.08 -13.45
CA PHE A 25 -1.12 -0.28 -14.47
C PHE A 25 -1.12 0.67 -15.67
N LEU A 26 -1.11 1.99 -15.44
CA LEU A 26 -1.13 2.99 -16.51
C LEU A 26 0.15 3.01 -17.36
N TRP A 27 1.30 2.69 -16.77
CA TRP A 27 2.59 2.69 -17.46
C TRP A 27 3.07 1.29 -17.86
N ASN A 28 2.27 0.26 -17.64
CA ASN A 28 2.58 -1.14 -17.95
C ASN A 28 4.00 -1.53 -17.47
N LEU A 29 4.35 -1.10 -16.25
CA LEU A 29 5.67 -1.33 -15.68
C LEU A 29 5.74 -2.76 -15.13
N ASP A 30 6.42 -3.65 -15.84
CA ASP A 30 6.58 -5.07 -15.47
C ASP A 30 7.12 -5.28 -14.03
N PHE A 31 7.94 -4.35 -13.50
CA PHE A 31 8.42 -4.44 -12.11
C PHE A 31 7.31 -4.20 -11.04
N LEU A 32 6.26 -3.45 -11.38
CA LEU A 32 5.10 -3.23 -10.52
C LEU A 32 3.98 -4.25 -10.77
N HIS A 33 4.17 -5.18 -11.70
CA HIS A 33 3.20 -6.22 -12.04
C HIS A 33 3.83 -7.60 -11.85
N TRP A 34 3.33 -8.37 -10.91
CA TRP A 34 3.63 -9.79 -10.91
C TRP A 34 2.55 -10.49 -11.72
N HIS A 35 2.92 -11.05 -12.88
CA HIS A 35 2.02 -11.91 -13.65
C HIS A 35 1.97 -13.29 -13.02
N PHE A 36 1.00 -13.53 -12.14
CA PHE A 36 0.68 -14.87 -11.67
C PHE A 36 -0.32 -15.49 -12.64
N HIS A 37 0.16 -16.30 -13.59
CA HIS A 37 -0.70 -17.15 -14.39
C HIS A 37 -1.17 -18.34 -13.54
N LEU A 38 -2.28 -18.17 -12.81
CA LEU A 38 -3.04 -19.32 -12.31
C LEU A 38 -3.85 -19.88 -13.47
N GLN A 39 -3.41 -21.00 -14.05
CA GLN A 39 -4.25 -21.80 -14.93
C GLN A 39 -5.30 -22.53 -14.08
N THR A 40 -6.40 -21.86 -13.78
CA THR A 40 -7.62 -22.54 -13.35
C THR A 40 -8.34 -23.09 -14.58
N SER A 41 -8.78 -24.34 -14.52
CA SER A 41 -9.50 -25.09 -15.58
C SER A 41 -10.90 -24.55 -15.92
N GLU A 42 -11.22 -23.35 -15.45
CA GLU A 42 -12.47 -22.62 -15.66
C GLU A 42 -12.26 -21.56 -16.75
N PRO A 43 -13.29 -21.17 -17.52
CA PRO A 43 -13.19 -20.12 -18.55
C PRO A 43 -12.86 -18.73 -17.97
N PHE A 44 -12.81 -18.60 -16.64
CA PHE A 44 -12.51 -17.36 -15.93
C PHE A 44 -11.01 -17.30 -15.60
N GLN A 45 -10.24 -16.68 -16.49
CA GLN A 45 -8.84 -16.36 -16.21
C GLN A 45 -8.78 -15.20 -15.21
N LEU A 46 -8.66 -15.52 -13.93
CA LEU A 46 -8.39 -14.54 -12.87
C LEU A 46 -6.92 -14.11 -12.96
N ASN A 47 -6.68 -13.04 -13.74
CA ASN A 47 -5.37 -12.42 -13.82
C ASN A 47 -5.17 -11.52 -12.59
N ILE A 48 -4.71 -12.12 -11.49
CA ILE A 48 -4.44 -11.40 -10.24
C ILE A 48 -3.03 -10.81 -10.35
N ASN A 49 -2.95 -9.60 -10.89
CA ASN A 49 -1.70 -8.82 -10.94
C ASN A 49 -1.41 -8.27 -9.54
N ALA A 50 -0.76 -9.06 -8.67
CA ALA A 50 -0.39 -8.64 -7.32
C ALA A 50 1.14 -8.50 -7.21
N SER A 51 1.65 -7.28 -7.18
CA SER A 51 3.07 -7.00 -6.91
C SER A 51 3.32 -6.67 -5.43
N TYR A 52 4.42 -7.22 -4.91
CA TYR A 52 4.90 -6.94 -3.55
C TYR A 52 5.50 -5.53 -3.42
N GLY A 53 5.92 -4.89 -4.52
CA GLY A 53 6.53 -3.55 -4.49
C GLY A 53 5.61 -2.48 -3.91
N PRO A 54 4.41 -2.28 -4.50
CA PRO A 54 3.39 -1.38 -3.95
C PRO A 54 3.01 -1.69 -2.50
N PHE A 55 2.96 -2.98 -2.15
CA PHE A 55 2.62 -3.45 -0.81
C PHE A 55 3.68 -3.03 0.23
N ILE A 56 4.95 -3.28 -0.05
CA ILE A 56 6.06 -2.88 0.82
C ILE A 56 6.12 -1.35 0.95
N ALA A 57 5.95 -0.63 -0.16
CA ALA A 57 5.93 0.83 -0.15
C ALA A 57 4.79 1.40 0.70
N GLY A 58 3.59 0.82 0.63
CA GLY A 58 2.47 1.18 1.50
C GLY A 58 2.77 0.98 2.98
N ILE A 59 3.32 -0.19 3.35
CA ILE A 59 3.73 -0.48 4.73
C ILE A 59 4.75 0.53 5.24
N VAL A 60 5.78 0.83 4.45
CA VAL A 60 6.83 1.78 4.80
C VAL A 60 6.24 3.19 4.99
N ALA A 61 5.40 3.64 4.06
CA ALA A 61 4.75 4.95 4.13
C ALA A 61 3.84 5.07 5.36
N GLY A 62 3.06 4.03 5.66
CA GLY A 62 2.24 3.94 6.87
C GLY A 62 3.11 4.02 8.14
N PHE A 63 4.18 3.23 8.23
CA PHE A 63 5.06 3.22 9.40
C PHE A 63 5.75 4.57 9.66
N ILE A 64 6.22 5.24 8.59
CA ILE A 64 6.80 6.58 8.68
C ILE A 64 5.76 7.57 9.20
N THR A 65 4.54 7.50 8.68
CA THR A 65 3.43 8.38 9.08
C THR A 65 3.09 8.18 10.57
N GLU A 66 3.01 6.93 11.04
CA GLU A 66 2.79 6.62 12.46
C GLU A 66 3.91 7.19 13.35
N ARG A 67 5.17 6.99 12.96
CA ARG A 67 6.35 7.51 13.67
C ARG A 67 6.32 9.04 13.78
N ILE A 68 5.95 9.75 12.71
CA ILE A 68 5.85 11.21 12.70
C ILE A 68 4.70 11.67 13.60
N LEU A 69 3.53 11.05 13.52
CA LEU A 69 2.38 11.40 14.35
C LEU A 69 2.68 11.19 15.84
N LYS A 70 3.30 10.07 16.22
CA LYS A 70 3.73 9.81 17.62
C LYS A 70 4.69 10.90 18.11
N LYS A 71 5.75 11.21 17.34
CA LYS A 71 6.72 12.26 17.69
C LYS A 71 6.09 13.66 17.83
N ARG A 72 5.05 13.98 17.05
CA ARG A 72 4.33 15.26 17.17
C ARG A 72 3.43 15.27 18.40
N TYR A 73 2.77 14.15 18.71
CA TYR A 73 1.93 14.03 19.90
C TYR A 73 2.77 14.16 21.19
N ASP A 74 3.90 13.46 21.28
CA ASP A 74 4.78 13.53 22.46
C ASP A 74 5.31 14.96 22.67
N ARG A 75 5.59 15.70 21.58
CA ARG A 75 5.99 17.12 21.66
C ARG A 75 4.89 18.08 22.07
N LEU A 76 3.62 17.73 21.86
CA LEU A 76 2.47 18.58 22.23
C LEU A 76 1.99 18.31 23.67
N THR A 77 2.44 17.21 24.27
CA THR A 77 2.03 16.77 25.61
C THR A 77 3.16 16.91 26.65
N ALA A 78 4.35 17.35 26.21
CA ALA A 78 5.50 17.70 27.04
C ALA A 78 5.53 19.21 27.30
#